data_AF-A0A2U8WCA3-F1
#
_entry.id   AF-A0A2U8WCA3-F1
#
_cell.length_a   1.000
_cell.length_b   1.000
_cell.length_c   1.000
_cell.angle_alpha   90.00
_cell.angle_beta   90.00
_cell.angle_gamma   90.00
#
_symmetry.space_group_name_H-M   'P 1'
#
loop_
_entity.id
_entity.type
_entity.pdbx_description
1 polymer ?
#
loop_
_entity_poly.entity_id
_entity_poly.type
_entity_poly.pdbx_seq_one_letter_code
_entity_poly.pdbx_strand_id
1 'polypeptide(L)'
;MVDYVLEGPRWGAGARGTSGGTVTWALDAALPAAFASAVQSAFAAWASVANISFQQVSSTASASIDLTQGVLDGLGNTLGYASYAFSGQRMTSATVTFDSAEGWHVAGGRVVSNQGTDFYLVALHEIGHALGLDHYNGKPEVMNSIISPSITGLMAGDIAGIQALYGSTPGSTTAPPTQPPTQTSDGSDVNAVYRFYDTRTGDHFYTTSAAEKAQILKSLPSYQYEGVGWATPQDGPNTIDVFRFYDTKTGQHFFTTDAGERDTIIKTLPSYHYEGVAFEAYASPAAAGTGGVTLERFYNTQTGLHHYAANAAEADAINHGSAGPGWVDEGRAFTVHVPTDGMLFA
;
A
#
# COMPACT_ATOMS: atom_id res chain seq x y z
N MET A 1 5.20 -13.26 -12.73
CA MET A 1 4.17 -12.21 -12.73
C MET A 1 3.59 -12.27 -11.35
N VAL A 2 3.68 -11.19 -10.58
CA VAL A 2 2.88 -11.07 -9.38
C VAL A 2 1.53 -10.50 -9.79
N ASP A 3 0.48 -11.01 -9.18
CA ASP A 3 -0.89 -10.73 -9.59
C ASP A 3 -1.64 -9.99 -8.47
N TYR A 4 -0.99 -8.99 -7.84
CA TYR A 4 -1.53 -8.21 -6.73
C TYR A 4 -0.98 -6.77 -6.71
N VAL A 5 -1.67 -5.88 -5.98
CA VAL A 5 -1.25 -4.50 -5.69
C VAL A 5 -1.41 -4.26 -4.18
N LEU A 6 -0.57 -3.41 -3.59
CA LEU A 6 -0.64 -3.05 -2.17
C LEU A 6 -1.16 -1.62 -2.04
N GLU A 7 -2.19 -1.43 -1.21
CA GLU A 7 -2.80 -0.12 -0.93
C GLU A 7 -2.04 0.59 0.17
N GLY A 8 -1.41 -0.18 1.05
CA GLY A 8 -0.32 0.26 1.89
C GLY A 8 -0.63 0.80 3.31
N PRO A 9 -1.85 1.22 3.71
CA PRO A 9 -2.25 1.12 5.11
C PRO A 9 -2.09 -0.32 5.58
N ARG A 10 -1.37 -0.53 6.68
CA ARG A 10 -1.13 -1.89 7.19
C ARG A 10 -0.95 -1.90 8.68
N TRP A 11 -1.23 -3.06 9.27
CA TRP A 11 -1.11 -3.24 10.70
C TRP A 11 0.35 -3.54 11.07
N GLY A 12 1.00 -2.65 11.82
CA GLY A 12 2.37 -2.86 12.26
C GLY A 12 3.28 -1.65 12.12
N ALA A 13 4.55 -1.90 11.79
CA ALA A 13 5.59 -0.91 11.55
C ALA A 13 6.39 -1.25 10.29
N GLY A 14 6.93 -0.20 9.66
CA GLY A 14 7.78 -0.28 8.49
C GLY A 14 7.04 -0.64 7.21
N ALA A 15 7.71 -0.66 6.05
CA ALA A 15 7.18 -1.02 4.72
C ALA A 15 6.45 -2.37 4.61
N ARG A 16 6.62 -3.27 5.59
CA ARG A 16 5.84 -4.51 5.74
C ARG A 16 4.91 -4.39 6.94
N GLY A 17 3.82 -5.16 6.97
CA GLY A 17 3.05 -5.28 8.19
C GLY A 17 3.84 -6.03 9.27
N THR A 18 3.37 -6.01 10.51
CA THR A 18 3.97 -6.85 11.56
C THR A 18 3.43 -8.27 11.46
N SER A 19 4.26 -9.20 10.99
CA SER A 19 3.98 -10.64 11.05
C SER A 19 3.73 -11.11 12.48
N GLY A 20 2.74 -11.98 12.67
CA GLY A 20 2.33 -12.52 13.97
C GLY A 20 1.51 -11.56 14.83
N GLY A 21 1.14 -10.39 14.29
CA GLY A 21 0.28 -9.41 14.98
C GLY A 21 -1.17 -9.89 15.12
N THR A 22 -1.85 -9.38 16.15
CA THR A 22 -3.30 -9.53 16.33
C THR A 22 -3.99 -8.20 16.06
N VAL A 23 -4.96 -8.22 15.16
CA VAL A 23 -5.82 -7.07 14.83
C VAL A 23 -7.20 -7.32 15.43
N THR A 24 -7.71 -6.38 16.23
CA THR A 24 -9.06 -6.49 16.79
C THR A 24 -10.09 -5.94 15.82
N TRP A 25 -11.28 -6.53 15.78
CA TRP A 25 -12.36 -6.06 14.93
C TRP A 25 -13.71 -6.13 15.63
N ALA A 26 -14.64 -5.25 15.27
CA ALA A 26 -15.99 -5.22 15.83
C ALA A 26 -17.05 -4.95 14.75
N LEU A 27 -18.25 -5.47 14.97
CA LEU A 27 -19.42 -5.11 14.19
C LEU A 27 -20.07 -3.89 14.85
N ASP A 28 -20.24 -2.83 14.08
CA ASP A 28 -21.07 -1.70 14.51
C ASP A 28 -22.54 -2.12 14.61
N ALA A 29 -23.29 -1.48 15.51
CA ALA A 29 -24.71 -1.78 15.72
C ALA A 29 -25.58 -1.51 14.48
N ALA A 30 -25.10 -0.68 13.53
CA ALA A 30 -25.74 -0.48 12.25
C ALA A 30 -25.72 -1.74 11.39
N LEU A 31 -24.72 -2.63 11.52
CA LEU A 31 -24.63 -3.84 10.70
C LEU A 31 -25.52 -4.97 11.28
N PRO A 32 -26.46 -5.54 10.50
CA PRO A 32 -27.40 -6.51 11.05
C PRO A 32 -26.70 -7.82 11.46
N ALA A 33 -27.21 -8.47 12.51
CA ALA A 33 -26.61 -9.68 13.07
C ALA A 33 -26.48 -10.84 12.05
N ALA A 34 -27.33 -10.87 11.01
CA ALA A 34 -27.27 -11.88 9.95
C ALA A 34 -25.98 -11.84 9.11
N PHE A 35 -25.24 -10.72 9.13
CA PHE A 35 -24.00 -10.52 8.38
C PHE A 35 -22.77 -11.05 9.12
N ALA A 36 -22.90 -11.30 10.43
CA ALA A 36 -21.78 -11.64 11.30
C ALA A 36 -21.02 -12.89 10.82
N SER A 37 -21.72 -13.93 10.36
CA SER A 37 -21.09 -15.15 9.87
C SER A 37 -20.24 -14.93 8.62
N ALA A 38 -20.70 -14.06 7.70
CA ALA A 38 -19.96 -13.73 6.49
C ALA A 38 -18.69 -12.92 6.82
N VAL A 39 -18.80 -11.93 7.70
CA VAL A 39 -17.64 -11.14 8.18
C VAL A 39 -16.62 -12.04 8.91
N GLN A 40 -17.09 -12.91 9.82
CA GLN A 40 -16.22 -13.87 10.52
C GLN A 40 -15.49 -14.79 9.53
N SER A 41 -16.21 -15.26 8.50
CA SER A 41 -15.61 -16.11 7.46
C SER A 41 -14.58 -15.37 6.61
N ALA A 42 -14.79 -14.07 6.36
CA ALA A 42 -13.85 -13.25 5.60
C ALA A 42 -12.54 -13.02 6.36
N PHE A 43 -12.60 -12.68 7.66
CA PHE A 43 -11.41 -12.62 8.51
C PHE A 43 -10.70 -13.98 8.63
N ALA A 44 -11.47 -15.06 8.78
CA ALA A 44 -10.91 -16.41 8.84
C ALA A 44 -10.17 -16.79 7.55
N ALA A 45 -10.69 -16.39 6.38
CA ALA A 45 -10.03 -16.63 5.10
C ALA A 45 -8.67 -15.93 5.02
N TRP A 46 -8.57 -14.65 5.39
CA TRP A 46 -7.30 -13.92 5.43
C TRP A 46 -6.30 -14.52 6.44
N ALA A 47 -6.75 -14.85 7.65
CA ALA A 47 -5.89 -15.48 8.67
C ALA A 47 -5.39 -16.88 8.26
N SER A 48 -6.10 -17.59 7.38
CA SER A 48 -5.70 -18.93 6.94
C SER A 48 -4.48 -18.94 6.02
N VAL A 49 -4.16 -17.81 5.39
CA VAL A 49 -3.08 -17.71 4.39
C VAL A 49 -1.95 -16.77 4.79
N ALA A 50 -2.16 -15.90 5.78
CA ALA A 50 -1.20 -14.92 6.25
C ALA A 50 -0.85 -15.12 7.73
N ASN A 51 0.37 -14.73 8.14
CA ASN A 51 0.78 -14.72 9.53
C ASN A 51 0.25 -13.45 10.23
N ILE A 52 -1.07 -13.37 10.35
CA ILE A 52 -1.79 -12.32 11.08
C ILE A 52 -3.04 -12.96 11.72
N SER A 53 -3.39 -12.53 12.93
CA SER A 53 -4.54 -13.04 13.68
C SER A 53 -5.61 -11.99 13.85
N PHE A 54 -6.87 -12.42 13.87
CA PHE A 54 -8.02 -11.54 14.04
C PHE A 54 -8.81 -11.92 15.29
N GLN A 55 -9.10 -10.92 16.12
CA GLN A 55 -9.89 -11.10 17.34
C GLN A 55 -11.14 -10.23 17.31
N GLN A 56 -12.31 -10.87 17.29
CA GLN A 56 -13.56 -10.12 17.46
C GLN A 56 -13.66 -9.57 18.89
N VAL A 57 -13.98 -8.29 19.01
CA VAL A 57 -14.28 -7.62 20.27
C VAL A 57 -15.72 -7.10 20.26
N SER A 58 -16.27 -6.81 21.44
CA SER A 58 -17.69 -6.45 21.59
C SER A 58 -18.01 -4.98 21.31
N SER A 59 -16.99 -4.12 21.14
CA SER A 59 -17.17 -2.68 20.95
C SER A 59 -16.18 -2.12 19.95
N THR A 60 -16.70 -1.31 19.03
CA THR A 60 -15.94 -0.52 18.06
C THR A 60 -14.90 0.39 18.72
N ALA A 61 -15.18 0.92 19.92
CA ALA A 61 -14.24 1.72 20.69
C ALA A 61 -12.94 1.00 21.09
N SER A 62 -12.92 -0.34 21.02
CA SER A 62 -11.77 -1.19 21.33
C SER A 62 -11.25 -1.98 20.12
N ALA A 63 -11.84 -1.77 18.94
CA ALA A 63 -11.49 -2.45 17.72
C ALA A 63 -10.48 -1.63 16.91
N SER A 64 -9.62 -2.34 16.18
CA SER A 64 -8.77 -1.77 15.15
C SER A 64 -9.52 -1.64 13.83
N ILE A 65 -10.40 -2.59 13.51
CA ILE A 65 -11.26 -2.55 12.31
C ILE A 65 -12.73 -2.53 12.73
N ASP A 66 -13.44 -1.48 12.35
CA ASP A 66 -14.88 -1.35 12.51
C ASP A 66 -15.61 -1.73 11.22
N LEU A 67 -16.62 -2.59 11.32
CA LEU A 67 -17.44 -3.02 10.20
C LEU A 67 -18.83 -2.42 10.36
N THR A 68 -19.24 -1.56 9.42
CA THR A 68 -20.52 -0.84 9.48
C THR A 68 -21.22 -0.82 8.13
N GLN A 69 -22.42 -0.25 8.07
CA GLN A 69 -23.12 0.04 6.83
C GLN A 69 -23.66 1.47 6.81
N GLY A 70 -23.76 2.04 5.62
CA GLY A 70 -24.31 3.38 5.37
C GLY A 70 -24.84 3.47 3.96
N VAL A 71 -25.56 4.53 3.62
CA VAL A 71 -25.96 4.77 2.22
C VAL A 71 -24.78 5.42 1.50
N LEU A 72 -24.30 4.82 0.40
CA LEU A 72 -23.19 5.38 -0.37
C LEU A 72 -23.67 6.07 -1.64
N ASP A 73 -24.03 5.32 -2.67
CA ASP A 73 -24.38 5.85 -3.99
C ASP A 73 -25.67 5.28 -4.58
N GLY A 74 -26.29 4.29 -3.92
CA GLY A 74 -27.58 3.75 -4.31
C GLY A 74 -27.48 2.26 -4.62
N LEU A 75 -28.21 1.81 -5.63
CA LEU A 75 -28.17 0.40 -6.03
C LEU A 75 -27.10 0.20 -7.11
N GLY A 76 -26.11 -0.64 -6.81
CA GLY A 76 -24.97 -0.95 -7.68
C GLY A 76 -23.91 0.15 -7.68
N ASN A 77 -22.84 -0.07 -8.44
CA ASN A 77 -21.59 0.70 -8.43
C ASN A 77 -20.75 0.40 -7.18
N THR A 78 -20.85 1.21 -6.11
CA THR A 78 -19.99 1.07 -4.93
C THR A 78 -20.66 0.17 -3.89
N LEU A 79 -20.18 -1.07 -3.78
CA LEU A 79 -20.75 -2.04 -2.84
C LEU A 79 -20.25 -1.85 -1.39
N GLY A 80 -19.10 -1.21 -1.25
CA GLY A 80 -18.46 -0.86 0.01
C GLY A 80 -17.18 -0.06 -0.21
N TYR A 81 -16.58 0.39 0.88
CA TYR A 81 -15.23 0.95 0.90
C TYR A 81 -14.59 0.80 2.28
N ALA A 82 -13.26 0.85 2.31
CA ALA A 82 -12.47 1.02 3.53
C ALA A 82 -11.97 2.46 3.68
N SER A 83 -11.86 2.92 4.92
CA SER A 83 -11.26 4.20 5.29
C SER A 83 -10.35 4.04 6.50
N TYR A 84 -9.39 4.94 6.65
CA TYR A 84 -8.27 4.77 7.56
C TYR A 84 -8.07 5.99 8.46
N ALA A 85 -7.64 5.76 9.68
CA ALA A 85 -7.13 6.80 10.57
C ALA A 85 -5.69 6.48 10.99
N PHE A 86 -4.89 7.54 11.13
CA PHE A 86 -3.47 7.46 11.46
C PHE A 86 -3.13 8.31 12.68
N SER A 87 -2.10 7.89 13.41
CA SER A 87 -1.42 8.69 14.42
C SER A 87 0.08 8.68 14.12
N GLY A 88 0.61 9.84 13.71
CA GLY A 88 1.96 9.90 13.14
C GLY A 88 2.06 8.94 11.95
N GLN A 89 3.08 8.08 11.91
CA GLN A 89 3.29 7.19 10.78
C GLN A 89 2.43 5.92 10.81
N ARG A 90 1.75 5.62 11.93
CA ARG A 90 1.04 4.35 12.13
C ARG A 90 -0.45 4.48 11.86
N MET A 91 -1.00 3.51 11.12
CA MET A 91 -2.45 3.31 11.07
C MET A 91 -2.94 2.87 12.45
N THR A 92 -3.98 3.54 12.95
CA THR A 92 -4.56 3.27 14.28
C THR A 92 -5.92 2.60 14.19
N SER A 93 -6.71 2.90 13.15
CA SER A 93 -8.00 2.28 12.93
C SER A 93 -8.34 2.25 11.45
N ALA A 94 -9.15 1.28 11.05
CA ALA A 94 -9.82 1.24 9.76
C ALA A 94 -11.34 1.07 9.95
N THR A 95 -12.12 1.62 9.04
CA THR A 95 -13.57 1.44 8.99
C THR A 95 -13.95 0.94 7.62
N VAL A 96 -14.55 -0.25 7.57
CA VAL A 96 -15.19 -0.80 6.36
C VAL A 96 -16.68 -0.46 6.42
N THR A 97 -17.15 0.21 5.38
CA THR A 97 -18.56 0.59 5.24
C THR A 97 -19.16 -0.12 4.04
N PHE A 98 -20.19 -0.93 4.27
CA PHE A 98 -20.97 -1.57 3.21
C PHE A 98 -22.12 -0.66 2.77
N ASP A 99 -22.43 -0.61 1.47
CA ASP A 99 -23.58 0.18 1.00
C ASP A 99 -24.89 -0.52 1.37
N SER A 100 -25.62 0.09 2.30
CA SER A 100 -26.95 -0.35 2.73
C SER A 100 -28.01 -0.23 1.63
N ALA A 101 -27.80 0.61 0.60
CA ALA A 101 -28.72 0.79 -0.52
C ALA A 101 -28.74 -0.39 -1.50
N GLU A 102 -27.80 -1.34 -1.38
CA GLU A 102 -27.78 -2.60 -2.12
C GLU A 102 -28.97 -3.53 -1.79
N GLY A 103 -29.67 -3.26 -0.69
CA GLY A 103 -30.82 -4.07 -0.26
C GLY A 103 -30.41 -5.49 0.16
N TRP A 104 -29.29 -5.59 0.88
CA TRP A 104 -28.79 -6.84 1.44
C TRP A 104 -29.86 -7.59 2.24
N HIS A 105 -30.06 -8.87 1.91
CA HIS A 105 -31.04 -9.73 2.57
C HIS A 105 -30.58 -11.18 2.61
N VAL A 106 -31.15 -11.96 3.53
CA VAL A 106 -30.84 -13.38 3.64
C VAL A 106 -31.58 -14.16 2.57
N ALA A 107 -30.84 -14.87 1.71
CA ALA A 107 -31.38 -15.79 0.72
C ALA A 107 -30.51 -17.04 0.63
N GLY A 108 -31.12 -18.22 0.66
CA GLY A 108 -30.38 -19.50 0.51
C GLY A 108 -29.31 -19.74 1.58
N GLY A 109 -29.46 -19.16 2.78
CA GLY A 109 -28.47 -19.27 3.86
C GLY A 109 -27.26 -18.34 3.72
N ARG A 110 -27.26 -17.43 2.74
CA ARG A 110 -26.26 -16.38 2.54
C ARG A 110 -26.91 -15.00 2.65
N VAL A 111 -26.08 -13.97 2.74
CA VAL A 111 -26.52 -12.57 2.59
C VAL A 111 -26.18 -12.12 1.17
N VAL A 112 -27.17 -11.63 0.44
CA VAL A 112 -27.04 -11.21 -0.96
C VAL A 112 -27.68 -9.85 -1.19
N SER A 113 -27.17 -9.08 -2.15
CA SER A 113 -27.80 -7.83 -2.58
C SER A 113 -29.07 -8.10 -3.40
N ASN A 114 -29.85 -7.06 -3.69
CA ASN A 114 -30.99 -7.14 -4.62
C ASN A 114 -30.57 -7.54 -6.05
N GLN A 115 -29.29 -7.36 -6.41
CA GLN A 115 -28.73 -7.77 -7.69
C GLN A 115 -28.09 -9.18 -7.64
N GLY A 116 -28.15 -9.86 -6.49
CA GLY A 116 -27.62 -11.21 -6.31
C GLY A 116 -26.12 -11.29 -6.01
N THR A 117 -25.47 -10.16 -5.69
CA THR A 117 -24.07 -10.14 -5.28
C THR A 117 -23.92 -10.80 -3.91
N ASP A 118 -22.90 -11.66 -3.75
CA ASP A 118 -22.62 -12.33 -2.47
C ASP A 118 -21.90 -11.38 -1.50
N PHE A 119 -22.54 -11.08 -0.36
CA PHE A 119 -21.97 -10.19 0.66
C PHE A 119 -20.62 -10.71 1.18
N TYR A 120 -20.41 -12.02 1.23
CA TYR A 120 -19.14 -12.59 1.67
C TYR A 120 -17.96 -12.12 0.80
N LEU A 121 -18.16 -12.03 -0.52
CA LEU A 121 -17.10 -11.58 -1.44
C LEU A 121 -16.83 -10.08 -1.28
N VAL A 122 -17.86 -9.27 -1.04
CA VAL A 122 -17.69 -7.84 -0.72
C VAL A 122 -16.93 -7.69 0.60
N ALA A 123 -17.34 -8.38 1.66
CA ALA A 123 -16.64 -8.35 2.94
C ALA A 123 -15.17 -8.82 2.81
N LEU A 124 -14.91 -9.86 2.03
CA LEU A 124 -13.55 -10.34 1.80
C LEU A 124 -12.69 -9.30 1.08
N HIS A 125 -13.24 -8.61 0.09
CA HIS A 125 -12.61 -7.51 -0.65
C HIS A 125 -12.30 -6.30 0.23
N GLU A 126 -13.31 -5.76 0.92
CA GLU A 126 -13.11 -4.57 1.77
C GLU A 126 -12.20 -4.83 2.97
N ILE A 127 -12.21 -6.06 3.51
CA ILE A 127 -11.23 -6.44 4.53
C ILE A 127 -9.83 -6.51 3.91
N GLY A 128 -9.67 -6.93 2.65
CA GLY A 128 -8.39 -6.86 1.94
C GLY A 128 -7.81 -5.45 1.92
N HIS A 129 -8.64 -4.45 1.64
CA HIS A 129 -8.29 -3.02 1.77
C HIS A 129 -7.90 -2.64 3.21
N ALA A 130 -8.71 -3.03 4.20
CA ALA A 130 -8.40 -2.82 5.62
C ALA A 130 -7.12 -3.54 6.11
N LEU A 131 -6.57 -4.45 5.31
CA LEU A 131 -5.30 -5.14 5.54
C LEU A 131 -4.16 -4.59 4.67
N GLY A 132 -4.43 -3.72 3.71
CA GLY A 132 -3.43 -3.02 2.91
C GLY A 132 -3.24 -3.51 1.48
N LEU A 133 -4.21 -4.23 0.92
CA LEU A 133 -4.20 -4.63 -0.49
C LEU A 133 -4.98 -3.62 -1.33
N ASP A 134 -4.47 -3.28 -2.51
CA ASP A 134 -5.17 -2.41 -3.47
C ASP A 134 -5.80 -3.25 -4.59
N HIS A 135 -6.56 -2.59 -5.44
CA HIS A 135 -7.18 -3.22 -6.58
C HIS A 135 -6.18 -3.82 -7.56
N TYR A 136 -6.42 -5.08 -7.91
CA TYR A 136 -5.75 -5.74 -9.02
C TYR A 136 -6.77 -6.16 -10.10
N ASN A 137 -6.74 -5.43 -11.22
CA ASN A 137 -7.72 -5.58 -12.30
C ASN A 137 -7.26 -6.47 -13.46
N GLY A 138 -6.11 -7.13 -13.33
CA GLY A 138 -5.51 -7.92 -14.42
C GLY A 138 -6.23 -9.23 -14.74
N LYS A 139 -6.97 -9.78 -13.78
CA LYS A 139 -7.81 -11.00 -13.91
C LYS A 139 -8.78 -11.07 -12.72
N PRO A 140 -9.74 -12.02 -12.72
CA PRO A 140 -10.60 -12.26 -11.56
C PRO A 140 -9.77 -12.66 -10.34
N GLU A 141 -9.74 -11.77 -9.35
CA GLU A 141 -9.16 -11.93 -8.02
C GLU A 141 -10.15 -11.28 -7.04
N VAL A 142 -10.05 -11.58 -5.74
CA VAL A 142 -10.90 -10.92 -4.75
C VAL A 142 -10.68 -9.43 -4.78
N MET A 143 -9.43 -8.98 -4.87
CA MET A 143 -9.09 -7.55 -4.96
C MET A 143 -9.34 -6.94 -6.35
N ASN A 144 -10.11 -7.56 -7.24
CA ASN A 144 -10.53 -6.87 -8.47
C ASN A 144 -11.58 -5.80 -8.13
N SER A 145 -11.48 -4.61 -8.73
CA SER A 145 -12.43 -3.50 -8.50
C SER A 145 -13.85 -3.82 -8.99
N ILE A 146 -14.01 -4.88 -9.78
CA ILE A 146 -15.29 -5.40 -10.23
C ILE A 146 -15.42 -6.85 -9.73
N ILE A 147 -16.37 -7.08 -8.82
CA ILE A 147 -16.65 -8.44 -8.33
C ILE A 147 -16.96 -9.39 -9.49
N SER A 148 -16.27 -10.53 -9.49
CA SER A 148 -16.52 -11.60 -10.44
C SER A 148 -17.35 -12.71 -9.78
N PRO A 149 -18.47 -13.13 -10.39
CA PRO A 149 -19.23 -14.28 -9.89
C PRO A 149 -18.50 -15.62 -10.12
N SER A 150 -17.35 -15.61 -10.81
CA SER A 150 -16.55 -16.81 -11.10
C SER A 150 -15.63 -17.24 -9.97
N ILE A 151 -15.42 -16.38 -8.97
CA ILE A 151 -14.59 -16.66 -7.79
C ILE A 151 -15.48 -16.87 -6.57
N THR A 152 -15.00 -17.67 -5.62
CA THR A 152 -15.72 -17.98 -4.37
C THR A 152 -14.88 -17.77 -3.12
N GLY A 153 -13.69 -17.18 -3.26
CA GLY A 153 -12.72 -16.97 -2.18
C GLY A 153 -11.39 -16.45 -2.71
N LEU A 154 -10.39 -16.40 -1.84
CA LEU A 154 -9.05 -15.88 -2.14
C LEU A 154 -8.42 -16.62 -3.32
N MET A 155 -7.89 -15.83 -4.25
CA MET A 155 -7.19 -16.28 -5.43
C MET A 155 -5.67 -16.14 -5.24
N ALA A 156 -4.87 -16.64 -6.19
CA ALA A 156 -3.42 -16.74 -6.02
C ALA A 156 -2.73 -15.38 -5.88
N GLY A 157 -3.26 -14.35 -6.54
CA GLY A 157 -2.80 -12.97 -6.41
C GLY A 157 -3.09 -12.42 -5.02
N ASP A 158 -4.32 -12.55 -4.56
CA ASP A 158 -4.74 -12.13 -3.21
C ASP A 158 -3.84 -12.72 -2.11
N ILE A 159 -3.56 -14.04 -2.20
CA ILE A 159 -2.69 -14.76 -1.26
C ILE A 159 -1.26 -14.23 -1.30
N ALA A 160 -0.70 -14.03 -2.51
CA ALA A 160 0.65 -13.50 -2.66
C ALA A 160 0.77 -12.08 -2.10
N GLY A 161 -0.25 -11.23 -2.31
CA GLY A 161 -0.29 -9.87 -1.79
C GLY A 161 -0.30 -9.81 -0.27
N ILE A 162 -1.21 -10.56 0.37
CA ILE A 162 -1.31 -10.54 1.83
C ILE A 162 -0.06 -11.14 2.50
N GLN A 163 0.55 -12.15 1.88
CA GLN A 163 1.82 -12.73 2.36
C GLN A 163 3.01 -11.79 2.15
N ALA A 164 2.98 -10.90 1.16
CA ALA A 164 4.00 -9.87 1.01
C ALA A 164 3.98 -8.87 2.17
N LEU A 165 2.80 -8.60 2.74
CA LEU A 165 2.63 -7.71 3.89
C LEU A 165 2.92 -8.41 5.23
N TYR A 166 2.35 -9.59 5.45
CA TYR A 166 2.33 -10.21 6.78
C TYR A 166 3.08 -11.54 6.85
N GLY A 167 3.61 -12.04 5.74
CA GLY A 167 4.22 -13.37 5.66
C GLY A 167 3.20 -14.50 5.61
N SER A 168 3.64 -15.71 5.26
CA SER A 168 2.81 -16.92 5.24
C SER A 168 2.59 -17.49 6.64
N THR A 169 1.44 -18.12 6.88
CA THR A 169 1.10 -18.76 8.16
C THR A 169 2.18 -19.78 8.60
N PRO A 170 2.65 -19.75 9.85
CA PRO A 170 3.67 -20.69 10.34
C PRO A 170 3.19 -22.15 10.19
N GLY A 171 3.95 -22.96 9.46
CA GLY A 171 3.64 -24.38 9.21
C GLY A 171 3.07 -24.71 7.82
N SER A 172 2.76 -23.71 7.00
CA SER A 172 2.39 -23.93 5.60
C SER A 172 3.66 -24.12 4.75
N THR A 173 3.93 -25.36 4.31
CA THR A 173 5.11 -25.73 3.50
C THR A 173 4.89 -25.46 2.00
N THR A 174 4.38 -24.29 1.66
CA THR A 174 4.50 -23.75 0.30
C THR A 174 5.57 -22.67 0.34
N ALA A 175 6.78 -23.05 -0.10
CA ALA A 175 7.92 -22.15 -0.17
C ALA A 175 7.57 -20.93 -1.05
N PRO A 176 7.86 -19.69 -0.61
CA PRO A 176 7.96 -18.56 -1.52
C PRO A 176 8.99 -18.88 -2.62
N PRO A 177 8.93 -18.28 -3.82
CA PRO A 177 10.03 -18.39 -4.77
C PRO A 177 11.30 -17.84 -4.10
N THR A 178 12.20 -18.75 -3.75
CA THR A 178 13.59 -18.60 -3.30
C THR A 178 14.01 -17.21 -2.83
N GLN A 179 14.02 -17.04 -1.50
CA GLN A 179 14.88 -16.10 -0.79
C GLN A 179 16.34 -16.61 -0.91
N PRO A 180 17.31 -15.82 -1.41
CA PRO A 180 18.73 -16.06 -1.10
C PRO A 180 18.96 -16.03 0.41
N PRO A 181 19.94 -16.81 0.93
CA PRO A 181 20.03 -17.11 2.36
C PRO A 181 20.24 -15.85 3.20
N THR A 182 19.64 -15.90 4.39
CA THR A 182 19.95 -15.08 5.57
C THR A 182 21.46 -14.85 5.67
N GLN A 183 21.90 -13.62 5.37
CA GLN A 183 23.22 -13.17 5.80
C GLN A 183 23.07 -12.49 7.16
N THR A 184 23.94 -12.94 8.05
CA THR A 184 24.14 -12.43 9.40
C THR A 184 24.62 -10.97 9.35
N SER A 185 23.83 -10.10 9.99
CA SER A 185 24.19 -8.81 10.60
C SER A 185 25.66 -8.38 10.50
N ASP A 186 25.93 -7.44 9.59
CA ASP A 186 27.04 -6.47 9.72
C ASP A 186 26.59 -5.12 9.13
N GLY A 187 26.02 -4.26 9.96
CA GLY A 187 25.91 -2.80 9.77
C GLY A 187 25.35 -2.19 8.47
N SER A 188 24.82 -2.98 7.52
CA SER A 188 24.55 -2.54 6.14
C SER A 188 23.32 -3.21 5.50
N ASP A 189 22.28 -3.49 6.29
CA ASP A 189 21.01 -4.07 5.83
C ASP A 189 20.13 -2.99 5.15
N VAL A 190 20.51 -2.59 3.93
CA VAL A 190 19.75 -1.65 3.09
C VAL A 190 19.08 -2.38 1.91
N ASN A 191 17.91 -1.92 1.49
CA ASN A 191 17.18 -2.39 0.32
C ASN A 191 17.44 -1.47 -0.87
N ALA A 192 17.58 -2.04 -2.07
CA ALA A 192 17.68 -1.25 -3.30
C ALA A 192 16.33 -0.61 -3.65
N VAL A 193 16.34 0.66 -4.06
CA VAL A 193 15.17 1.35 -4.64
C VAL A 193 15.33 1.40 -6.15
N TYR A 194 14.48 0.64 -6.84
CA TYR A 194 14.39 0.61 -8.30
C TYR A 194 13.71 1.89 -8.80
N ARG A 195 14.35 2.56 -9.75
CA ARG A 195 13.86 3.78 -10.38
C ARG A 195 13.34 3.50 -11.78
N PHE A 196 12.19 4.06 -12.10
CA PHE A 196 11.59 4.03 -13.43
C PHE A 196 11.23 5.43 -13.88
N TYR A 197 11.45 5.74 -15.15
CA TYR A 197 10.98 6.96 -15.80
C TYR A 197 9.71 6.67 -16.63
N ASP A 198 8.57 7.28 -16.29
CA ASP A 198 7.36 7.20 -17.10
C ASP A 198 7.40 8.24 -18.23
N THR A 199 7.70 7.78 -19.45
CA THR A 199 7.76 8.61 -20.66
C THR A 199 6.45 9.31 -21.02
N ARG A 200 5.32 8.89 -20.45
CA ARG A 200 4.00 9.47 -20.71
C ARG A 200 3.74 10.70 -19.86
N THR A 201 4.09 10.64 -18.57
CA THR A 201 3.83 11.71 -17.59
C THR A 201 5.07 12.56 -17.32
N GLY A 202 6.27 12.01 -17.57
CA GLY A 202 7.56 12.59 -17.16
C GLY A 202 7.91 12.33 -15.70
N ASP A 203 7.11 11.53 -14.99
CA ASP A 203 7.28 11.20 -13.58
C ASP A 203 8.34 10.09 -13.35
N HIS A 204 8.90 10.05 -12.14
CA HIS A 204 9.72 8.95 -11.69
C HIS A 204 8.98 8.10 -10.65
N PHE A 205 8.97 6.79 -10.88
CA PHE A 205 8.43 5.83 -9.96
C PHE A 205 9.53 5.09 -9.20
N TYR A 206 9.31 4.87 -7.91
CA TYR A 206 10.28 4.27 -6.99
C TYR A 206 9.67 3.09 -6.24
N THR A 207 10.40 1.98 -6.20
CA THR A 207 9.98 0.80 -5.42
C THR A 207 11.15 -0.02 -4.90
N THR A 208 11.01 -0.59 -3.70
CA THR A 208 11.91 -1.64 -3.17
C THR A 208 11.44 -3.04 -3.57
N SER A 209 10.23 -3.18 -4.10
CA SER A 209 9.62 -4.45 -4.43
C SER A 209 10.14 -4.98 -5.77
N ALA A 210 10.95 -6.03 -5.73
CA ALA A 210 11.39 -6.75 -6.93
C ALA A 210 10.20 -7.32 -7.73
N ALA A 211 9.11 -7.64 -7.03
CA ALA A 211 7.85 -8.08 -7.63
C ALA A 211 7.18 -6.96 -8.42
N GLU A 212 7.06 -5.76 -7.84
CA GLU A 212 6.50 -4.58 -8.49
C GLU A 212 7.38 -4.16 -9.70
N LYS A 213 8.71 -4.16 -9.53
CA LYS A 213 9.67 -3.97 -10.65
C LYS A 213 9.39 -4.93 -11.82
N ALA A 214 9.25 -6.22 -11.54
CA ALA A 214 9.00 -7.23 -12.56
C ALA A 214 7.63 -7.06 -13.24
N GLN A 215 6.63 -6.57 -12.50
CA GLN A 215 5.31 -6.26 -13.05
C GLN A 215 5.39 -5.05 -13.99
N ILE A 216 5.98 -3.94 -13.55
CA ILE A 216 6.13 -2.71 -14.36
C ILE A 216 6.82 -3.02 -15.68
N LEU A 217 7.95 -3.72 -15.65
CA LEU A 217 8.70 -4.15 -16.83
C LEU A 217 7.87 -5.00 -17.80
N LYS A 218 6.87 -5.73 -17.30
CA LYS A 218 6.02 -6.62 -18.10
C LYS A 218 4.78 -5.93 -18.64
N SER A 219 4.14 -5.07 -17.86
CA SER A 219 2.79 -4.56 -18.14
C SER A 219 2.72 -3.08 -18.50
N LEU A 220 3.74 -2.28 -18.19
CA LEU A 220 3.71 -0.82 -18.35
C LEU A 220 4.80 -0.34 -19.31
N PRO A 221 4.56 -0.36 -20.64
CA PRO A 221 5.60 -0.07 -21.64
C PRO A 221 6.10 1.37 -21.63
N SER A 222 5.39 2.31 -21.00
CA SER A 222 5.85 3.69 -20.86
C SER A 222 6.90 3.89 -19.76
N TYR A 223 7.04 2.92 -18.85
CA TYR A 223 7.98 2.96 -17.73
C TYR A 223 9.32 2.36 -18.14
N GLN A 224 10.33 3.22 -18.27
CA GLN A 224 11.70 2.83 -18.57
C GLN A 224 12.45 2.59 -17.28
N TYR A 225 13.00 1.38 -17.10
CA TYR A 225 13.82 1.07 -15.94
C TYR A 225 15.19 1.75 -16.06
N GLU A 226 15.55 2.52 -15.03
CA GLU A 226 16.80 3.30 -14.99
C GLU A 226 17.85 2.73 -14.03
N GLY A 227 17.56 1.60 -13.39
CA GLY A 227 18.47 0.97 -12.43
C GLY A 227 18.07 1.21 -10.97
N VAL A 228 19.05 1.15 -10.08
CA VAL A 228 18.89 1.43 -8.65
C VAL A 228 19.25 2.90 -8.41
N GLY A 229 18.27 3.70 -7.98
CA GLY A 229 18.48 5.12 -7.70
C GLY A 229 19.24 5.36 -6.40
N TRP A 230 18.93 4.56 -5.36
CA TRP A 230 19.53 4.64 -4.03
C TRP A 230 19.21 3.39 -3.21
N ALA A 231 19.69 3.37 -1.97
CA ALA A 231 19.43 2.32 -1.00
C ALA A 231 18.73 2.87 0.26
N THR A 232 17.75 2.14 0.77
CA THR A 232 16.91 2.52 1.93
C THR A 232 17.15 1.56 3.10
N PRO A 233 17.12 2.01 4.36
CA PRO A 233 17.26 1.09 5.50
C PRO A 233 16.09 0.10 5.60
N GLN A 234 16.27 -0.97 6.38
CA GLN A 234 15.14 -1.71 6.94
C GLN A 234 14.50 -0.94 8.10
N ASP A 235 13.23 -1.24 8.39
CA ASP A 235 12.50 -0.64 9.51
C ASP A 235 13.26 -0.81 10.82
N GLY A 236 13.37 0.29 11.57
CA GLY A 236 14.13 0.30 12.80
C GLY A 236 13.99 1.62 13.58
N PRO A 237 14.63 1.69 14.77
CA PRO A 237 14.45 2.82 15.70
C PRO A 237 14.93 4.17 15.17
N ASN A 238 15.67 4.20 14.06
CA ASN A 238 16.18 5.42 13.44
C ASN A 238 15.70 5.58 11.99
N THR A 239 14.59 4.94 11.63
CA THR A 239 13.94 5.10 10.34
C THR A 239 12.63 5.85 10.47
N ILE A 240 12.16 6.36 9.33
CA ILE A 240 10.87 7.00 9.14
C ILE A 240 10.25 6.49 7.84
N ASP A 241 8.95 6.32 7.84
CA ASP A 241 8.19 5.91 6.66
C ASP A 241 8.26 6.98 5.55
N VAL A 242 8.49 6.54 4.30
CA VAL A 242 8.24 7.32 3.08
C VAL A 242 6.89 6.90 2.50
N PHE A 243 5.90 7.77 2.65
CA PHE A 243 4.55 7.63 2.12
C PHE A 243 4.52 7.82 0.61
N ARG A 244 3.72 7.03 -0.11
CA ARG A 244 3.49 7.09 -1.55
C ARG A 244 2.03 7.37 -1.83
N PHE A 245 1.79 8.17 -2.86
CA PHE A 245 0.46 8.48 -3.38
C PHE A 245 0.46 8.35 -4.90
N TYR A 246 -0.66 7.91 -5.45
CA TYR A 246 -0.95 7.96 -6.88
C TYR A 246 -2.04 8.99 -7.17
N ASP A 247 -1.73 10.02 -7.95
CA ASP A 247 -2.72 11.01 -8.40
C ASP A 247 -3.43 10.51 -9.65
N THR A 248 -4.68 10.04 -9.52
CA THR A 248 -5.48 9.54 -10.64
C THR A 248 -5.78 10.58 -11.71
N LYS A 249 -5.65 11.87 -11.39
CA LYS A 249 -5.87 12.95 -12.35
C LYS A 249 -4.71 13.12 -13.32
N THR A 250 -3.49 13.02 -12.82
CA THR A 250 -2.25 13.27 -13.60
C THR A 250 -1.51 11.99 -13.97
N GLY A 251 -1.78 10.89 -13.26
CA GLY A 251 -1.07 9.63 -13.36
C GLY A 251 0.33 9.68 -12.74
N GLN A 252 0.61 10.65 -11.86
CA GLN A 252 1.90 10.88 -11.22
C GLN A 252 1.92 10.30 -9.81
N HIS A 253 3.11 9.93 -9.33
CA HIS A 253 3.33 9.52 -7.95
C HIS A 253 3.90 10.67 -7.12
N PHE A 254 3.51 10.71 -5.86
CA PHE A 254 4.01 11.66 -4.89
C PHE A 254 4.53 10.93 -3.66
N PHE A 255 5.68 11.38 -3.14
CA PHE A 255 6.36 10.79 -2.00
C PHE A 255 6.63 11.83 -0.90
N THR A 256 6.38 11.46 0.35
CA THR A 256 6.66 12.32 1.50
C THR A 256 6.96 11.52 2.76
N THR A 257 7.83 12.02 3.63
CA THR A 257 7.99 11.50 5.00
C THR A 257 7.13 12.25 6.03
N ASP A 258 6.51 13.37 5.62
CA ASP A 258 5.72 14.20 6.51
C ASP A 258 4.32 13.60 6.66
N ALA A 259 4.03 13.08 7.87
CA ALA A 259 2.73 12.52 8.21
C ALA A 259 1.61 13.58 8.18
N GLY A 260 1.90 14.85 8.49
CA GLY A 260 0.95 15.95 8.38
C GLY A 260 0.63 16.30 6.92
N GLU A 261 1.63 16.26 6.03
CA GLU A 261 1.41 16.40 4.58
C GLU A 261 0.56 15.24 4.06
N ARG A 262 0.91 14.00 4.44
CA ARG A 262 0.10 12.80 4.13
C ARG A 262 -1.36 12.99 4.57
N ASP A 263 -1.60 13.36 5.82
CA ASP A 263 -2.95 13.51 6.36
C ASP A 263 -3.72 14.64 5.67
N THR A 264 -3.03 15.71 5.28
CA THR A 264 -3.62 16.82 4.52
C THR A 264 -4.02 16.35 3.12
N ILE A 265 -3.17 15.59 2.42
CA ILE A 265 -3.45 15.06 1.09
C ILE A 265 -4.67 14.12 1.15
N ILE A 266 -4.66 13.12 2.05
CA ILE A 266 -5.77 12.17 2.24
C ILE A 266 -7.09 12.91 2.46
N LYS A 267 -7.06 13.98 3.27
CA LYS A 267 -8.28 14.72 3.63
C LYS A 267 -8.76 15.68 2.55
N THR A 268 -7.87 16.28 1.76
CA THR A 268 -8.20 17.46 0.94
C THR A 268 -8.05 17.27 -0.56
N LEU A 269 -7.32 16.23 -1.01
CA LEU A 269 -7.01 16.00 -2.42
C LEU A 269 -7.62 14.66 -2.89
N PRO A 270 -8.89 14.64 -3.35
CA PRO A 270 -9.61 13.40 -3.66
C PRO A 270 -9.07 12.63 -4.87
N SER A 271 -8.21 13.22 -5.69
CA SER A 271 -7.55 12.48 -6.78
C SER A 271 -6.30 11.74 -6.33
N TYR A 272 -5.78 12.05 -5.13
CA TYR A 272 -4.58 11.41 -4.59
C TYR A 272 -5.00 10.18 -3.79
N HIS A 273 -4.71 9.01 -4.35
CA HIS A 273 -4.90 7.73 -3.68
C HIS A 273 -3.65 7.44 -2.86
N TYR A 274 -3.82 7.27 -1.55
CA TYR A 274 -2.73 6.90 -0.66
C TYR A 274 -2.38 5.42 -0.88
N GLU A 275 -1.12 5.15 -1.23
CA GLU A 275 -0.58 3.81 -1.49
C GLU A 275 0.30 3.30 -0.33
N GLY A 276 0.21 3.94 0.84
CA GLY A 276 0.94 3.56 2.05
C GLY A 276 2.39 3.97 2.07
N VAL A 277 3.19 3.23 2.83
CA VAL A 277 4.64 3.43 2.88
C VAL A 277 5.29 2.59 1.79
N ALA A 278 6.02 3.25 0.89
CA ALA A 278 6.78 2.59 -0.16
C ALA A 278 8.08 1.98 0.34
N PHE A 279 8.77 2.67 1.27
CA PHE A 279 10.03 2.25 1.87
C PHE A 279 10.38 3.13 3.07
N GLU A 280 11.45 2.77 3.78
CA GLU A 280 11.98 3.54 4.89
C GLU A 280 12.94 4.65 4.43
N ALA A 281 13.07 5.71 5.20
CA ALA A 281 14.20 6.62 5.12
C ALA A 281 14.87 6.70 6.48
N TYR A 282 16.13 7.14 6.52
CA TYR A 282 16.76 7.48 7.79
C TYR A 282 16.08 8.71 8.40
N ALA A 283 15.78 8.65 9.69
CA ALA A 283 15.12 9.72 10.44
C ALA A 283 15.91 11.03 10.44
N SER A 284 17.22 10.97 10.17
CA SER A 284 18.08 12.14 10.01
C SER A 284 19.35 11.81 9.22
N PRO A 285 20.07 12.81 8.68
CA PRO A 285 21.40 12.62 8.12
C PRO A 285 22.38 11.95 9.09
N ALA A 286 22.27 12.22 10.39
CA ALA A 286 23.11 11.60 11.40
C ALA A 286 22.81 10.10 11.57
N ALA A 287 21.54 9.70 11.44
CA ALA A 287 21.12 8.29 11.49
C ALA A 287 21.63 7.47 10.30
N ALA A 288 21.79 8.11 9.14
CA ALA A 288 22.34 7.45 7.95
C ALA A 288 23.84 7.14 8.09
N GLY A 289 24.59 7.95 8.84
CA GLY A 289 26.04 7.79 8.95
C GLY A 289 26.76 8.02 7.62
N THR A 290 27.89 7.32 7.41
CA THR A 290 28.71 7.51 6.20
C THR A 290 27.99 6.94 4.98
N GLY A 291 27.95 7.70 3.89
CA GLY A 291 27.21 7.31 2.67
C GLY A 291 25.75 7.77 2.67
N GLY A 292 25.29 8.42 3.75
CA GLY A 292 24.00 9.09 3.82
C GLY A 292 23.89 10.24 2.82
N VAL A 293 22.76 10.30 2.13
CA VAL A 293 22.41 11.38 1.21
C VAL A 293 20.96 11.79 1.42
N THR A 294 20.70 13.09 1.46
CA THR A 294 19.34 13.63 1.59
C THR A 294 18.87 14.11 0.23
N LEU A 295 17.75 13.55 -0.25
CA LEU A 295 17.13 13.96 -1.50
C LEU A 295 16.52 15.34 -1.35
N GLU A 296 16.55 16.14 -2.41
CA GLU A 296 15.77 17.38 -2.54
C GLU A 296 14.52 17.12 -3.40
N ARG A 297 13.38 17.70 -2.97
CA ARG A 297 12.10 17.63 -3.68
C ARG A 297 11.92 18.90 -4.50
N PHE A 298 11.61 18.75 -5.77
CA PHE A 298 11.30 19.85 -6.67
C PHE A 298 9.88 19.71 -7.17
N TYR A 299 9.13 20.80 -7.23
CA TYR A 299 7.80 20.86 -7.82
C TYR A 299 7.81 21.72 -9.09
N ASN A 300 7.31 21.16 -10.20
CA ASN A 300 7.14 21.93 -11.42
C ASN A 300 5.73 22.54 -11.48
N THR A 301 5.66 23.86 -11.29
CA THR A 301 4.41 24.63 -11.28
C THR A 301 3.63 24.63 -12.61
N GLN A 302 4.25 24.20 -13.72
CA GLN A 302 3.61 24.14 -15.03
C GLN A 302 3.04 22.75 -15.34
N THR A 303 3.71 21.70 -14.89
CA THR A 303 3.33 20.30 -15.19
C THR A 303 2.71 19.56 -14.01
N GLY A 304 2.84 20.09 -12.79
CA GLY A 304 2.43 19.42 -11.56
C GLY A 304 3.43 18.36 -11.07
N LEU A 305 4.51 18.09 -11.83
CA LEU A 305 5.47 17.03 -11.53
C LEU A 305 6.25 17.31 -10.25
N HIS A 306 6.44 16.26 -9.45
CA HIS A 306 7.47 16.24 -8.41
C HIS A 306 8.70 15.50 -8.90
N HIS A 307 9.89 15.97 -8.54
CA HIS A 307 11.16 15.30 -8.81
C HIS A 307 11.97 15.19 -7.53
N TYR A 308 12.66 14.06 -7.36
CA TYR A 308 13.44 13.76 -6.16
C TYR A 308 14.90 13.55 -6.55
N ALA A 309 15.74 14.57 -6.32
CA ALA A 309 17.14 14.54 -6.70
C ALA A 309 18.01 14.04 -5.53
N ALA A 310 18.64 12.89 -5.70
CA ALA A 310 19.54 12.30 -4.70
C ALA A 310 20.97 12.83 -4.80
N ASN A 311 21.33 13.55 -5.86
CA ASN A 311 22.68 14.06 -6.02
C ASN A 311 22.67 15.59 -6.09
N ALA A 312 23.66 16.20 -5.42
CA ALA A 312 23.76 17.66 -5.34
C ALA A 312 23.93 18.32 -6.72
N ALA A 313 24.60 17.65 -7.67
CA ALA A 313 24.82 18.19 -9.01
C ALA A 313 23.51 18.31 -9.83
N GLU A 314 22.58 17.36 -9.67
CA GLU A 314 21.26 17.35 -10.31
C GLU A 314 20.36 18.39 -9.68
N ALA A 315 20.34 18.47 -8.34
CA ALA A 315 19.65 19.54 -7.63
C ALA A 315 20.14 20.93 -8.07
N ASP A 316 21.47 21.13 -8.10
CA ASP A 316 22.09 22.36 -8.61
C ASP A 316 21.69 22.60 -10.08
N ALA A 317 21.70 21.59 -10.93
CA ALA A 317 21.33 21.73 -12.35
C ALA A 317 19.88 22.16 -12.52
N ILE A 318 18.95 21.62 -11.73
CA ILE A 318 17.52 22.00 -11.74
C ILE A 318 17.37 23.45 -11.25
N ASN A 319 18.01 23.80 -10.14
CA ASN A 319 17.98 25.15 -9.57
C ASN A 319 18.55 26.22 -10.52
N HIS A 320 19.47 25.84 -11.42
CA HIS A 320 20.04 26.72 -12.44
C HIS A 320 19.35 26.58 -13.82
N GLY A 321 18.17 25.95 -13.88
CA GLY A 321 17.30 25.95 -15.06
C GLY A 321 17.66 24.93 -16.15
N SER A 322 18.57 24.00 -15.87
CA SER A 322 18.98 22.96 -16.84
C SER A 322 17.83 22.00 -17.18
N ALA A 323 16.87 21.83 -16.26
CA ALA A 323 15.67 21.02 -16.42
C ALA A 323 14.49 21.79 -17.07
N GLY A 324 14.72 23.01 -17.56
CA GLY A 324 13.69 23.87 -18.12
C GLY A 324 12.99 24.74 -17.07
N PRO A 325 11.94 25.49 -17.46
CA PRO A 325 11.26 26.43 -16.57
C PRO A 325 10.25 25.73 -15.64
N GLY A 326 9.81 26.45 -14.60
CA GLY A 326 8.68 26.06 -13.76
C GLY A 326 9.03 25.26 -12.51
N TRP A 327 10.27 24.77 -12.40
CA TRP A 327 10.77 24.06 -11.21
C TRP A 327 10.96 25.00 -10.02
N VAL A 328 10.46 24.56 -8.87
CA VAL A 328 10.61 25.20 -7.56
C VAL A 328 11.20 24.17 -6.61
N ASP A 329 12.28 24.54 -5.93
CA ASP A 329 12.86 23.75 -4.85
C ASP A 329 11.96 23.82 -3.60
N GLU A 330 11.43 22.66 -3.20
CA GLU A 330 10.60 22.51 -2.00
C GLU A 330 11.43 22.08 -0.78
N GLY A 331 12.74 21.89 -0.94
CA GLY A 331 13.69 21.55 0.08
C GLY A 331 13.90 20.06 0.26
N ARG A 332 14.31 19.67 1.47
CA ARG A 332 14.70 18.30 1.79
C ARG A 332 13.50 17.35 1.79
N ALA A 333 13.58 16.27 1.03
CA ALA A 333 12.61 15.19 0.98
C ALA A 333 12.89 14.15 2.06
N PHE A 334 13.83 13.23 1.82
CA PHE A 334 14.13 12.13 2.73
C PHE A 334 15.59 11.66 2.59
N THR A 335 16.12 11.04 3.65
CA THR A 335 17.53 10.61 3.72
C THR A 335 17.68 9.11 3.46
N VAL A 336 18.58 8.75 2.56
CA VAL A 336 18.86 7.39 2.09
C VAL A 336 20.37 7.16 2.00
N HIS A 337 20.81 6.02 1.49
CA HIS A 337 22.21 5.75 1.15
C HIS A 337 22.44 5.82 -0.35
N VAL A 338 23.64 6.29 -0.74
CA VAL A 338 24.11 6.12 -2.11
C VAL A 338 24.17 4.63 -2.47
N PRO A 339 23.77 4.24 -3.70
CA PRO A 339 23.83 2.85 -4.11
C PRO A 339 25.29 2.38 -4.22
N THR A 340 25.57 1.16 -3.76
CA THR A 340 26.89 0.52 -3.90
C THR A 340 26.93 -0.32 -5.17
N ASP A 341 28.14 -0.65 -5.65
CA ASP A 341 28.33 -1.51 -6.83
C ASP A 341 27.55 -2.83 -6.73
N GLY A 342 27.51 -3.44 -5.54
CA GLY A 342 26.73 -4.66 -5.30
C GLY A 342 25.22 -4.50 -5.49
N MET A 343 24.68 -3.29 -5.33
CA MET A 343 23.26 -2.99 -5.52
C MET A 343 22.92 -2.61 -6.97
N LEU A 344 23.86 -2.00 -7.70
CA LEU A 344 23.66 -1.60 -9.10
C LEU A 344 23.50 -2.80 -10.05
N PHE A 345 23.97 -3.99 -9.65
CA PHE A 345 23.96 -5.21 -10.48
C PHE A 345 23.03 -6.32 -9.96
N ALA A 346 22.17 -6.03 -8.97
CA ALA A 346 21.27 -7.00 -8.32
C ALA A 346 19.89 -7.19 -8.99
#